data_AF-A0A1M6B180-F1
#
_entry.id   AF-A0A1M6B180-F1
#
_cell.length_a   1.000
_cell.length_b   1.000
_cell.length_c   1.000
_cell.angle_alpha   90.00
_cell.angle_beta   90.00
_cell.angle_gamma   90.00
#
_symmetry.space_group_name_H-M   'P 1'
#
loop_
_entity.id
_entity.type
_entity.pdbx_description
1 polymer ?
#
loop_
_entity_poly.entity_id
_entity_poly.type
_entity_poly.pdbx_seq_one_letter_code
_entity_poly.pdbx_strand_id
1 'polypeptide(L)'
;MEARWIAIIILTPFTLAFIYAAIHEIMRYRSEGRATYGLVYDEETGTTHVTGIAEDEEAYDISDFDPSEYNDPLGGEKPDEKA
;
A
#
# COMPACT_ATOMS: atom_id res chain seq x y z
N MET A 1 23.28 15.20 37.48
CA MET A 1 22.63 14.18 36.63
C MET A 1 23.68 13.70 35.64
N GLU A 2 24.05 12.43 35.61
CA GLU A 2 25.06 11.95 34.65
C GLU A 2 24.53 12.07 33.22
N ALA A 3 25.37 12.49 32.26
CA ALA A 3 24.99 12.64 30.86
C ALA A 3 24.39 11.36 30.25
N ARG A 4 24.82 10.19 30.75
CA ARG A 4 24.26 8.88 30.41
C ARG A 4 22.75 8.79 30.66
N TRP A 5 22.26 9.31 31.79
CA TRP A 5 20.85 9.23 32.13
C TRP A 5 19.98 10.12 31.24
N ILE A 6 20.50 11.29 30.88
CA ILE A 6 19.83 12.20 29.94
C ILE A 6 19.70 11.53 28.57
N ALA A 7 20.77 10.90 28.08
CA ALA A 7 20.73 10.17 26.81
C ALA A 7 19.74 9.01 26.82
N ILE A 8 19.69 8.22 27.91
CA ILE A 8 18.72 7.12 28.07
C ILE A 8 17.29 7.64 28.00
N ILE A 9 16.97 8.71 28.74
CA ILE A 9 15.61 9.29 28.78
C ILE A 9 15.19 9.78 27.39
N ILE A 10 16.09 10.45 26.67
CA ILE A 10 15.82 10.96 25.33
C ILE A 10 15.60 9.81 24.33
N LEU A 11 16.42 8.76 24.40
CA LEU A 11 16.32 7.63 23.46
C LEU A 11 15.15 6.70 23.74
N THR A 12 14.76 6.53 25.01
CA THR A 12 13.72 5.59 25.44
C THR A 12 12.43 5.66 24.61
N PRO A 13 11.77 6.82 24.38
CA PRO A 13 10.54 6.86 23.60
C PRO A 13 10.73 6.38 22.15
N PHE A 14 11.85 6.71 21.51
CA PHE A 14 12.14 6.27 20.14
C PHE A 14 12.43 4.77 20.09
N THR A 15 13.21 4.26 21.03
CA THR A 15 13.51 2.83 21.14
C THR A 15 12.23 2.02 21.35
N LEU A 16 11.34 2.49 22.22
CA LEU A 16 10.05 1.82 22.47
C LEU A 16 9.16 1.84 21.23
N ALA A 17 9.04 2.98 20.55
CA ALA A 17 8.27 3.09 19.31
C ALA A 17 8.83 2.16 18.21
N PHE A 18 10.15 2.09 18.08
CA PHE A 18 10.82 1.23 17.11
C PHE A 18 10.59 -0.26 17.41
N ILE A 19 10.72 -0.68 18.67
CA ILE A 19 10.44 -2.06 19.08
C ILE A 19 8.97 -2.42 18.80
N TYR A 20 8.04 -1.53 19.14
CA TYR A 20 6.62 -1.74 18.86
C TYR A 20 6.35 -1.90 17.36
N ALA A 21 6.88 -1.00 16.53
CA ALA A 21 6.73 -1.07 15.08
C ALA A 21 7.35 -2.35 14.50
N ALA A 22 8.52 -2.77 14.99
CA ALA A 22 9.15 -4.01 14.55
C ALA A 22 8.31 -5.25 14.90
N ILE A 23 7.75 -5.31 16.12
CA ILE A 23 6.84 -6.40 16.51
C ILE A 23 5.59 -6.38 15.64
N HIS A 24 5.00 -5.20 15.43
CA HIS A 24 3.81 -5.03 14.60
C HIS A 24 4.07 -5.49 13.16
N GLU A 25 5.21 -5.13 12.57
CA GLU A 25 5.59 -5.54 11.24
C GLU A 25 5.88 -7.05 11.13
N ILE A 26 6.49 -7.66 12.15
CA ILE A 26 6.65 -9.12 12.20
C ILE A 26 5.30 -9.82 12.25
N MET A 27 4.36 -9.29 13.03
CA MET A 27 3.00 -9.84 13.09
C MET A 27 2.29 -9.70 11.74
N ARG A 28 2.37 -8.51 11.13
CA ARG A 28 1.83 -8.22 9.79
C ARG A 28 2.42 -9.15 8.73
N TYR A 29 3.74 -9.31 8.72
CA TYR A 29 4.43 -10.21 7.79
C TYR A 29 3.95 -11.66 7.92
N ARG A 30 3.66 -12.11 9.15
CA ARG A 30 3.14 -13.46 9.39
C ARG A 30 1.68 -13.65 9.00
N SER A 31 0.88 -12.58 8.98
CA SER A 31 -0.54 -12.64 8.58
C SER A 31 -0.74 -12.42 7.08
N GLU A 32 0.02 -11.50 6.48
CA GLU A 32 -0.23 -10.98 5.11
C GLU A 32 0.85 -11.38 4.09
N GLY A 33 1.97 -11.97 4.52
CA GLY A 33 3.07 -12.34 3.62
C GLY A 33 3.99 -11.16 3.27
N ARG A 34 4.71 -11.25 2.14
CA ARG A 34 5.61 -10.16 1.72
C ARG A 34 4.74 -8.97 1.29
N ALA A 35 5.04 -7.78 1.81
CA ALA A 35 4.41 -6.58 1.31
C ALA A 35 4.88 -6.32 -0.12
N THR A 36 3.95 -6.42 -1.08
CA THR A 36 4.13 -5.85 -2.41
C THR A 36 3.58 -4.44 -2.35
N TYR A 37 4.42 -3.43 -2.50
CA TYR A 37 3.93 -2.05 -2.53
C TYR A 37 3.41 -1.76 -3.93
N GLY A 38 2.16 -1.31 -4.00
CA GLY A 38 1.52 -0.98 -5.26
C GLY A 38 0.52 0.14 -5.10
N LEU A 39 0.01 0.57 -6.24
CA LEU A 39 -1.01 1.59 -6.35
C LEU A 39 -2.38 0.94 -6.10
N VAL A 40 -3.22 1.55 -5.26
CA VAL A 40 -4.59 1.06 -4.96
C VAL A 40 -5.58 2.19 -5.18
N TYR A 41 -6.68 1.88 -5.86
CA TYR A 41 -7.79 2.79 -6.11
C TYR A 41 -8.83 2.72 -4.97
N ASP A 42 -9.18 3.87 -4.42
CA ASP A 42 -10.23 4.05 -3.42
C ASP A 42 -11.51 4.54 -4.11
N GLU A 43 -12.52 3.67 -4.22
CA GLU A 43 -13.80 3.97 -4.85
C GLU A 43 -14.62 5.01 -4.08
N GLU A 44 -14.45 5.12 -2.76
CA GLU A 44 -15.23 6.04 -1.93
C GLU A 44 -14.80 7.49 -2.19
N THR A 45 -13.49 7.72 -2.32
CA THR A 45 -12.94 9.06 -2.56
C THR A 45 -12.62 9.34 -4.02
N GLY A 46 -12.60 8.31 -4.88
CA GLY A 46 -12.15 8.39 -6.26
C GLY A 46 -10.66 8.73 -6.39
N THR A 47 -9.86 8.40 -5.37
CA THR A 47 -8.42 8.71 -5.36
C THR A 47 -7.58 7.44 -5.41
N THR A 48 -6.32 7.59 -5.81
CA THR A 48 -5.38 6.47 -5.86
C THR A 48 -4.21 6.74 -4.91
N HIS A 49 -3.84 5.75 -4.09
CA HIS A 49 -2.74 5.88 -3.12
C HIS A 49 -1.82 4.66 -3.12
N VAL A 50 -0.58 4.85 -2.68
CA VAL A 50 0.38 3.75 -2.52
C VAL A 50 0.18 3.11 -1.16
N THR A 51 -0.06 1.79 -1.14
CA THR A 51 -0.18 1.01 0.09
C THR A 51 0.46 -0.37 -0.08
N GLY A 52 0.52 -1.15 1.01
CA GLY A 52 0.87 -2.56 0.94
C GLY A 52 -0.28 -3.35 0.34
N ILE A 53 0.02 -4.16 -0.66
CA ILE A 53 -0.89 -5.06 -1.36
C ILE A 53 -0.54 -6.48 -0.94
N ALA A 54 -1.57 -7.27 -0.61
CA ALA A 54 -1.41 -8.68 -0.25
C ALA A 54 -0.92 -9.48 -1.47
N GLU A 55 -0.30 -10.64 -1.24
CA GLU A 55 0.25 -11.45 -2.36
C GLU A 55 -0.81 -11.94 -3.35
N ASP A 56 -2.09 -11.97 -2.95
CA ASP A 56 -3.25 -12.36 -3.74
C ASP A 56 -3.99 -11.18 -4.39
N GLU A 57 -3.55 -9.95 -4.14
CA GLU A 57 -4.12 -8.74 -4.75
C GLU A 57 -3.17 -8.15 -5.80
N GLU A 58 -3.74 -7.70 -6.92
CA GLU A 58 -2.99 -7.02 -7.98
C GLU A 58 -3.00 -5.50 -7.76
N ALA A 59 -1.88 -4.84 -8.05
CA ALA A 59 -1.80 -3.39 -8.02
C ALA A 59 -2.68 -2.79 -9.11
N TYR A 60 -3.39 -1.72 -8.78
CA TYR A 60 -4.15 -0.94 -9.75
C TYR A 60 -3.21 -0.36 -10.81
N ASP A 61 -3.44 -0.72 -12.07
CA ASP A 61 -2.74 -0.13 -13.21
C ASP A 61 -3.57 1.01 -13.80
N ILE A 62 -2.99 2.21 -13.83
CA ILE A 62 -3.64 3.39 -14.43
C ILE A 62 -3.81 3.18 -15.93
N SER A 63 -2.96 2.39 -16.59
CA SER A 63 -3.12 2.15 -18.03
C SER A 63 -4.34 1.33 -18.39
N ASP A 64 -4.89 0.58 -17.43
CA ASP A 64 -6.13 -0.19 -17.62
C ASP A 64 -7.38 0.69 -17.52
N PHE A 65 -7.23 1.93 -17.00
CA PHE A 65 -8.35 2.86 -16.89
C PHE A 65 -8.53 3.68 -18.17
N ASP A 66 -9.57 3.35 -18.94
CA ASP A 66 -9.99 4.11 -20.11
C ASP A 66 -11.25 4.97 -19.82
N PRO A 67 -11.11 6.28 -19.59
CA PRO A 67 -12.25 7.17 -19.35
C PRO A 67 -13.18 7.31 -20.57
N SER A 68 -12.77 6.87 -21.75
CA SER A 68 -13.60 6.89 -22.95
C SER A 68 -14.68 5.82 -22.95
N GLU A 69 -14.54 4.72 -22.19
CA GLU A 69 -15.57 3.70 -22.02
C GLU A 69 -16.86 4.24 -21.39
N TYR A 70 -16.74 5.22 -20.47
CA TYR A 70 -17.90 5.87 -19.86
C TYR A 70 -18.69 6.73 -20.86
N ASN A 71 -18.02 7.16 -21.92
CA ASN A 71 -18.59 8.07 -22.93
C ASN A 71 -19.13 7.32 -24.16
N ASP A 72 -19.07 5.99 -24.17
CA ASP A 72 -19.62 5.18 -25.25
C ASP A 72 -21.08 4.76 -24.95
N PRO A 73 -22.09 5.35 -25.62
CA PRO A 73 -23.48 4.91 -25.48
C PRO A 73 -23.75 3.51 -26.08
N LEU A 74 -22.74 2.84 -26.65
CA LEU A 74 -22.83 1.53 -27.26
C LEU A 74 -21.74 0.62 -26.68
N GLY A 75 -22.04 -0.12 -25.60
CA GLY A 75 -21.11 -1.05 -24.93
C GLY A 75 -20.21 -1.82 -25.88
N GLY A 76 -18.91 -1.49 -25.86
CA GLY A 76 -17.94 -1.90 -26.85
C GLY A 76 -17.16 -3.15 -26.44
N GLU A 77 -17.66 -4.32 -26.80
CA GLU A 77 -16.82 -5.52 -26.94
C GLU A 77 -16.17 -5.45 -28.34
N LYS A 78 -14.89 -5.09 -28.42
CA LYS A 78 -14.09 -5.25 -29.65
C LYS A 78 -13.19 -6.47 -29.47
N PRO A 79 -13.35 -7.54 -30.28
CA PRO A 79 -12.52 -8.73 -30.16
C PRO A 79 -11.11 -8.44 -30.72
N ASP A 80 -10.09 -8.86 -29.97
CA ASP A 80 -8.68 -8.75 -30.34
C ASP A 80 -8.39 -9.37 -31.72
N GLU A 81 -8.01 -8.52 -32.68
CA GLU A 81 -7.43 -8.95 -33.95
C GLU A 81 -5.95 -9.27 -33.71
N LYS A 82 -5.63 -10.55 -33.49
CA LYS A 82 -4.24 -11.04 -33.48
C LYS A 82 -3.73 -11.19 -34.91
N ALA A 83 -2.64 -10.49 -35.20
CA ALA A 83 -1.83 -10.57 -36.43
C ALA A 83 -1.07 -11.91 -36.55
#